data_AF-A0A0L6J4Q4-F1
#
_entry.id   AF-A0A0L6J4Q4-F1
#
_cell.length_a   1.000
_cell.length_b   1.000
_cell.length_c   1.000
_cell.angle_alpha   90.00
_cell.angle_beta   90.00
_cell.angle_gamma   90.00
#
_symmetry.space_group_name_H-M   'P 1'
#
loop_
_entity.id
_entity.type
_entity.pdbx_description
1 polymer ?
#
loop_
_entity_poly.entity_id
_entity_poly.type
_entity_poly.pdbx_seq_one_letter_code
_entity_poly.pdbx_strand_id
1 'polypeptide(L)' 'MTENYDPTLEAIVALQAHGHTIEPDEKFEHWQIDGREWVSHDDLLTLALRLGLVDGPGLVQ' A
#
# COMPACT_ATOMS: atom_id res chain seq x y z
N MET A 1 -5.24 -22.81 -3.23
CA MET A 1 -5.48 -22.19 -1.92
C MET A 1 -5.83 -20.77 -2.23
N THR A 2 -7.03 -20.30 -1.90
CA THR A 2 -7.39 -18.89 -2.15
C THR A 2 -6.63 -18.08 -1.11
N GLU A 3 -5.38 -17.75 -1.43
CA GLU A 3 -4.61 -16.80 -0.65
C GLU A 3 -5.47 -15.56 -0.52
N ASN A 4 -5.73 -15.15 0.71
CA ASN A 4 -6.53 -13.98 1.04
C ASN A 4 -5.71 -12.76 0.60
N TYR A 5 -5.71 -12.50 -0.70
CA TYR A 5 -4.93 -11.45 -1.33
C TYR A 5 -5.53 -10.12 -0.90
N ASP A 6 -4.82 -9.43 -0.03
CA ASP A 6 -5.16 -8.08 0.39
C ASP A 6 -4.19 -7.11 -0.31
N PRO A 7 -4.65 -6.37 -1.34
CA PRO A 7 -3.80 -5.45 -2.08
C PRO A 7 -3.27 -4.31 -1.19
N THR A 8 -3.93 -4.00 -0.07
CA THR A 8 -3.41 -3.06 0.93
C THR A 8 -2.17 -3.60 1.56
N LEU A 9 -2.22 -4.85 2.02
CA LEU A 9 -1.11 -5.48 2.72
C LEU A 9 0.11 -5.59 1.80
N GLU A 10 -0.11 -5.96 0.54
CA GLU A 10 0.96 -5.99 -0.46
C GLU A 10 1.59 -4.60 -0.67
N ALA A 11 0.77 -3.56 -0.85
CA ALA A 11 1.25 -2.19 -1.01
C ALA A 11 2.06 -1.71 0.22
N ILE A 12 1.57 -2.01 1.44
CA ILE A 12 2.28 -1.69 2.69
C ILE A 12 3.65 -2.38 2.72
N VAL A 13 3.68 -3.69 2.47
CA VAL A 13 4.93 -4.47 2.48
C VAL A 13 5.91 -3.96 1.44
N ALA A 14 5.44 -3.63 0.24
CA ALA A 14 6.28 -3.14 -0.84
C ALA A 14 6.84 -1.74 -0.54
N LEU A 15 6.03 -0.84 0.02
CA LEU A 15 6.48 0.48 0.48
C LEU A 15 7.49 0.37 1.62
N GLN A 16 7.28 -0.52 2.59
CA GLN A 16 8.22 -0.79 3.67
C GLN A 16 9.55 -1.35 3.16
N ALA A 17 9.51 -2.28 2.19
CA ALA A 17 10.70 -2.82 1.53
C ALA A 17 11.46 -1.74 0.74
N HIS A 18 10.74 -0.74 0.22
CA HIS A 18 11.31 0.43 -0.45
C HIS A 18 11.85 1.49 0.53
N GLY A 19 11.72 1.27 1.85
CA GLY A 19 12.29 2.12 2.89
C GLY A 19 11.33 3.15 3.49
N HIS A 20 10.04 3.08 3.17
CA HIS A 20 9.02 3.92 3.80
C HIS A 20 8.57 3.35 5.14
N THR A 21 8.35 4.21 6.13
CA THR A 21 7.65 3.81 7.36
C THR A 21 6.14 3.97 7.14
N ILE A 22 5.37 2.92 7.42
CA ILE A 22 3.91 2.94 7.25
C ILE A 22 3.25 2.62 8.59
N GLU A 23 2.43 3.54 9.10
CA GLU A 23 1.73 3.39 10.37
C GLU A 23 0.21 3.51 10.18
N PRO A 24 -0.60 2.53 10.64
CA PRO A 24 -2.05 2.61 10.54
C PRO A 24 -2.63 3.53 11.63
N ASP A 25 -3.80 4.10 11.37
CA ASP A 25 -4.61 4.74 12.40
C ASP A 25 -5.31 3.69 13.29
N GLU A 26 -6.01 4.13 14.33
CA GLU A 26 -6.69 3.24 15.29
C GLU A 26 -7.74 2.33 14.63
N LYS A 27 -8.27 2.72 13.46
CA LYS A 27 -9.32 2.00 12.74
C LYS A 27 -8.86 1.29 11.48
N PHE A 28 -7.59 1.42 11.09
CA PHE A 28 -7.08 0.93 9.80
C PHE A 28 -7.84 1.49 8.60
N GLU A 29 -8.33 2.72 8.70
CA GLU A 29 -8.96 3.47 7.62
C GLU A 29 -7.95 4.39 6.90
N HIS A 30 -6.87 4.78 7.60
CA HIS A 30 -5.84 5.66 7.09
C HIS A 30 -4.44 5.19 7.48
N TRP A 31 -3.45 5.61 6.69
CA TRP A 31 -2.04 5.28 6.91
C TRP A 31 -1.18 6.53 6.88
N GLN A 32 -0.22 6.61 7.79
CA GLN A 32 0.81 7.62 7.78
C GLN A 32 2.05 7.08 7.10
N ILE A 33 2.59 7.83 6.13
CA ILE A 33 3.80 7.47 5.38
C ILE A 33 4.95 8.37 5.83
N ASP A 34 6.02 7.80 6.37
CA ASP A 34 7.21 8.51 6.89
C ASP A 34 6.88 9.61 7.91
N GLY A 35 5.83 9.39 8.73
CA GLY A 35 5.36 10.39 9.68
C GLY A 35 4.73 11.64 9.05
N ARG A 36 4.32 11.58 7.77
CA ARG A 36 3.73 12.69 7.01
C ARG A 36 2.20 12.73 7.14
N GLU A 37 1.51 13.14 6.09
CA GLU A 37 0.06 13.19 6.04
C GLU A 37 -0.55 11.78 6.12
N TRP A 38 -1.75 11.73 6.69
CA TRP A 38 -2.59 10.54 6.67
C TRP A 38 -3.22 10.38 5.29
N VAL A 39 -2.98 9.23 4.66
CA VAL A 39 -3.48 8.91 3.34
C VAL A 39 -4.55 7.82 3.42
N SER A 40 -5.48 7.85 2.47
CA SER A 40 -6.48 6.79 2.35
C SER A 40 -5.86 5.50 1.82
N HIS A 41 -6.61 4.41 1.88
CA HIS A 41 -6.24 3.14 1.25
C HIS A 41 -5.90 3.32 -0.25
N ASP A 42 -6.72 4.09 -0.97
CA ASP A 42 -6.59 4.31 -2.41
C ASP A 42 -5.33 5.13 -2.76
N ASP A 43 -5.01 6.12 -1.93
CA ASP A 43 -3.79 6.92 -2.07
C ASP A 43 -2.54 6.08 -1.80
N LEU A 44 -2.58 5.20 -0.79
CA LEU A 44 -1.47 4.29 -0.47
C LEU A 44 -1.21 3.31 -1.63
N LEU A 45 -2.28 2.73 -2.19
CA LEU A 45 -2.17 1.86 -3.36
C LEU A 45 -1.67 2.63 -4.59
N THR A 46 -2.20 3.84 -4.82
CA THR A 46 -1.76 4.72 -5.91
C THR A 46 -0.27 5.05 -5.79
N LEU A 47 0.26 5.27 -4.59
CA LEU A 47 1.69 5.50 -4.38
C LEU A 47 2.51 4.26 -4.75
N ALA A 48 2.11 3.08 -4.25
CA ALA A 48 2.81 1.83 -4.55
C ALA A 48 2.83 1.55 -6.08
N LEU A 49 1.70 1.81 -6.76
CA LEU A 49 1.60 1.71 -8.23
C LEU A 49 2.50 2.71 -8.95
N ARG A 50 2.52 3.97 -8.51
CA ARG A 50 3.39 5.02 -9.10
C ARG A 50 4.87 4.70 -8.96
N LEU A 51 5.26 4.02 -7.88
CA LEU A 51 6.62 3.57 -7.65
C LEU A 51 6.93 2.24 -8.37
N GLY A 52 5.94 1.61 -9.02
CA GLY A 52 6.10 0.31 -9.68
C GLY A 52 6.37 -0.84 -8.71
N LEU A 53 5.90 -0.70 -7.46
CA LEU A 53 6.15 -1.65 -6.38
C LEU A 53 5.12 -2.77 -6.31
N VAL A 54 3.93 -2.54 -6.87
CA VAL A 54 2.85 -3.51 -6.99
C VAL A 54 2.31 -3.48 -8.41
N ASP A 55 1.87 -4.64 -8.91
CA ASP A 55 1.22 -4.71 -10.20
C ASP A 55 -0.19 -4.12 -10.10
N GLY A 56 -0.51 -3.18 -10.99
CA GLY A 56 -1.87 -2.69 -11.12
C GLY A 56 -2.82 -3.82 -11.52
N PRO A 57 -4.13 -3.70 -11.26
CA PRO A 57 -5.14 -4.66 -11.71
C PRO A 57 -5.27 -4.80 -13.25
N GLY A 58 -4.28 -4.36 -14.02
CA GLY A 58 -4.16 -4.60 -15.44
C GLY A 58 -2.70 -4.62 -15.86
N LEU A 59 -2.11 -5.82 -15.94
CA LEU A 59 -1.25 -6.28 -17.04
C LEU A 59 -1.12 -7.83 -17.00
N VAL A 60 -2.26 -8.52 -16.90
CA VAL A 60 -2.37 -9.85 -17.52
C VAL A 60 -2.77 -9.60 -18.97
N GLN A 61 -1.79 -9.66 -19.88
CA GLN A 61 -2.03 -9.86 -21.31
C GLN A 61 -1.91 -11.34 -21.62
#